data_AF-A0A369L6A8-F1
#
_entry.id   AF-A0A369L6A8-F1
#
_cell.length_a   1.000
_cell.length_b   1.000
_cell.length_c   1.000
_cell.angle_alpha   90.00
_cell.angle_beta   90.00
_cell.angle_gamma   90.00
#
_symmetry.space_group_name_H-M   'P 1'
#
loop_
_entity.id
_entity.type
_entity.pdbx_description
1 polymer ?
#
loop_
_entity_poly.entity_id
_entity_poly.type
_entity_poly.pdbx_seq_one_letter_code
_entity_poly.pdbx_strand_id
1 'polypeptide(L)' 'MQDIRRLEVGMTTKIGTDQVKEPEVGREYVRGLDSNSWLLFTEDPAEDRPVVVRIDSIDGDVCHCTVTRKLS' A
#
# COMPACT_ATOMS: atom_id res chain seq x y z
N MET A 1 -9.82 -10.14 0.87
CA MET A 1 -8.77 -9.36 0.16
C MET A 1 -9.43 -8.12 -0.42
N GLN A 2 -8.89 -6.92 -0.19
CA GLN A 2 -9.45 -5.69 -0.77
C GLN A 2 -9.17 -5.61 -2.26
N ASP A 3 -10.15 -5.18 -3.04
CA ASP A 3 -10.02 -4.95 -4.47
C ASP A 3 -9.26 -3.63 -4.71
N ILE A 4 -7.96 -3.73 -5.03
CA ILE A 4 -7.09 -2.56 -5.20
C ILE A 4 -7.54 -1.64 -6.34
N ARG A 5 -8.35 -2.14 -7.30
CA ARG A 5 -8.88 -1.32 -8.40
C ARG A 5 -9.88 -0.26 -7.91
N ARG A 6 -10.51 -0.52 -6.75
CA ARG A 6 -11.48 0.37 -6.10
C ARG A 6 -10.84 1.41 -5.19
N LEU A 7 -9.52 1.33 -4.96
CA LEU A 7 -8.82 2.32 -4.17
C LEU A 7 -8.65 3.61 -4.99
N GLU A 8 -8.94 4.73 -4.34
CA GLU A 8 -8.83 6.08 -4.87
C GLU A 8 -7.86 6.91 -4.03
N VAL A 9 -7.19 7.88 -4.66
CA VAL A 9 -6.25 8.77 -3.96
C VAL A 9 -7.00 9.53 -2.86
N GLY A 10 -6.41 9.55 -1.66
CA GLY A 10 -7.02 10.12 -0.45
C GLY A 10 -7.91 9.15 0.34
N MET A 11 -8.20 7.95 -0.18
CA MET A 11 -8.93 6.93 0.55
C MET A 11 -8.04 6.32 1.64
N THR A 12 -8.60 6.12 2.83
CA THR A 12 -7.95 5.35 3.89
C THR A 12 -8.23 3.86 3.71
N THR A 13 -7.22 3.04 3.91
CA THR A 13 -7.31 1.58 3.83
C THR A 13 -6.54 0.91 4.98
N LYS A 14 -6.75 -0.40 5.15
CA LYS A 14 -6.08 -1.19 6.17
C LYS A 14 -5.40 -2.38 5.52
N ILE A 15 -4.14 -2.61 5.87
CA ILE A 15 -3.35 -3.75 5.39
C ILE A 15 -2.73 -4.46 6.59
N GLY A 16 -2.59 -5.79 6.52
CA GLY A 16 -1.94 -6.55 7.59
C GLY A 16 -0.44 -6.26 7.61
N THR A 17 0.16 -6.19 8.80
CA THR A 17 1.62 -6.04 8.95
C THR A 17 2.39 -7.20 8.32
N ASP A 18 1.81 -8.40 8.31
CA ASP A 18 2.30 -9.61 7.66
C ASP A 18 2.39 -9.50 6.13
N GLN A 19 1.58 -8.62 5.53
CA GLN A 19 1.59 -8.36 4.10
C GLN A 19 2.62 -7.31 3.70
N VAL A 20 3.21 -6.59 4.65
CA VAL A 20 4.17 -5.51 4.38
C VAL A 20 5.57 -5.98 4.78
N LYS A 21 6.51 -5.92 3.84
CA LYS A 21 7.92 -6.11 4.21
C LYS A 21 8.40 -4.87 4.97
N GLU A 22 8.66 -5.04 6.27
CA GLU A 22 9.18 -3.99 7.16
C GLU A 22 8.25 -2.76 7.22
N PRO A 23 7.07 -2.85 7.86
CA PRO A 23 6.11 -1.76 7.96
C PRO A 23 6.68 -0.60 8.80
N GLU A 24 6.65 0.60 8.25
CA GLU A 24 7.15 1.81 8.88
C GLU A 24 6.19 2.99 8.63
N VAL A 25 5.86 3.71 9.70
CA VAL A 25 4.98 4.88 9.64
C VAL A 25 5.64 5.99 8.84
N GLY A 26 4.87 6.64 7.97
CA GLY A 26 5.31 7.71 7.08
C GLY A 26 5.89 7.21 5.77
N ARG A 27 6.16 5.90 5.62
CA ARG A 27 6.67 5.33 4.37
C ARG A 27 5.58 4.95 3.40
N GLU A 28 5.92 5.03 2.12
CA GLU A 28 5.05 4.64 1.01
C GLU A 28 5.35 3.20 0.57
N TYR A 29 4.29 2.48 0.23
CA TYR A 29 4.31 1.09 -0.19
C TYR A 29 3.44 0.91 -1.41
N VAL A 30 3.83 -0.02 -2.27
CA VAL A 30 3.16 -0.30 -3.52
C VAL A 30 2.89 -1.79 -3.63
N ARG A 31 1.77 -2.14 -4.26
CA ARG A 31 1.38 -3.53 -4.49
C ARG A 31 0.90 -3.73 -5.92
N GLY A 32 1.36 -4.83 -6.52
CA GLY A 32 0.91 -5.29 -7.83
C GLY A 32 -0.51 -5.87 -7.78
N LEU A 33 -1.19 -5.89 -8.94
CA LEU A 33 -2.56 -6.43 -9.10
C LEU A 33 -2.70 -7.86 -8.56
N ASP A 34 -1.71 -8.71 -8.83
CA ASP A 34 -1.73 -10.13 -8.48
C ASP A 34 -0.84 -10.46 -7.27
N SER A 35 -0.20 -9.46 -6.67
CA SER A 35 0.65 -9.65 -5.50
C SER A 35 -0.20 -9.74 -4.23
N ASN A 36 0.24 -10.55 -3.25
CA ASN A 36 -0.29 -10.54 -1.89
C ASN A 36 0.50 -9.68 -0.91
N SER A 37 1.62 -9.13 -1.35
CA SER A 37 2.55 -8.38 -0.53
C SER A 37 2.68 -6.93 -1.00
N TRP A 38 2.77 -6.04 -0.02
CA TRP A 38 3.10 -4.63 -0.17
C TRP A 38 4.61 -4.46 0.00
N LEU A 39 5.23 -3.84 -0.99
CA LEU A 39 6.67 -3.60 -1.03
C LEU A 39 6.94 -2.12 -0.85
N LEU A 40 8.10 -1.77 -0.29
CA LEU A 40 8.52 -0.38 -0.18
C LEU A 40 8.46 0.28 -1.58
N PHE A 41 7.80 1.43 -1.65
CA PHE A 41 7.73 2.20 -2.87
C PHE A 41 9.09 2.85 -3.13
N THR A 42 9.68 2.52 -4.27
CA THR A 42 10.87 3.16 -4.83
C THR A 42 10.47 3.98 -6.05
N GLU A 43 11.27 4.96 -6.46
CA GLU A 43 10.94 5.90 -7.55
C GLU A 43 10.61 5.25 -8.91
N ASP A 44 10.97 3.97 -9.09
CA ASP A 44 10.68 3.19 -10.28
C ASP A 44 9.63 2.09 -9.99
N PRO A 45 8.33 2.45 -9.89
CA PRO A 45 7.29 1.45 -9.81
C PRO A 45 7.11 0.78 -11.17
N ALA A 46 7.26 -0.54 -11.21
CA ALA A 46 6.87 -1.32 -12.37
C ALA A 46 5.40 -1.06 -12.74
N GLU A 47 5.10 -1.03 -14.05
CA GLU A 47 3.78 -0.71 -14.60
C GLU A 47 2.64 -1.59 -14.06
N ASP A 48 2.94 -2.77 -13.53
CA ASP A 48 1.98 -3.71 -12.93
C ASP A 48 1.53 -3.33 -11.50
N ARG A 49 2.01 -2.20 -10.97
CA ARG A 49 1.81 -1.77 -9.58
C ARG A 49 0.98 -0.48 -9.48
N PRO A 50 -0.35 -0.55 -9.62
CA PRO A 50 -1.18 0.62 -9.86
C PRO A 50 -1.47 1.48 -8.63
N VAL A 51 -1.14 1.04 -7.40
CA VAL A 51 -1.56 1.75 -6.17
C VAL A 51 -0.41 1.90 -5.19
N VAL A 52 -0.20 3.13 -4.72
CA VAL A 52 0.74 3.49 -3.66
C VAL A 52 -0.05 3.94 -2.44
N VAL A 53 0.32 3.43 -1.27
CA VAL A 53 -0.25 3.79 0.03
C VAL A 53 0.86 4.25 0.97
N ARG A 54 0.59 5.24 1.82
CA ARG A 54 1.45 5.61 2.94
C ARG A 54 0.89 5.02 4.22
N ILE A 55 1.73 4.40 5.05
CA ILE A 55 1.32 3.98 6.40
C ILE A 55 1.24 5.22 7.30
N ASP A 56 0.05 5.54 7.82
CA ASP A 56 -0.15 6.66 8.74
C ASP A 56 -0.01 6.23 10.21
N SER A 57 -0.37 4.98 10.53
CA SER A 57 -0.15 4.39 11.85
C SER A 57 -0.11 2.85 11.79
N ILE A 58 0.47 2.22 12.82
CA ILE A 58 0.48 0.77 13.02
C ILE A 58 -0.15 0.49 14.37
N ASP A 59 -1.18 -0.36 14.39
CA ASP A 59 -1.87 -0.81 15.60
C ASP A 59 -1.89 -2.35 15.63
N GLY A 60 -0.99 -2.93 16.43
CA GLY A 60 -0.75 -4.36 16.47
C GLY A 60 -0.39 -4.91 15.09
N ASP A 61 -1.25 -5.79 14.57
CA ASP A 61 -1.06 -6.46 13.27
C ASP A 61 -1.70 -5.72 12.09
N VAL A 62 -2.12 -4.46 12.28
CA VAL A 62 -2.82 -3.66 11.27
C VAL A 62 -2.07 -2.37 10.97
N CYS A 63 -1.72 -2.15 9.71
CA CYS A 63 -1.25 -0.88 9.18
C CYS A 63 -2.43 -0.07 8.65
N HIS A 64 -2.66 1.11 9.22
CA HIS A 64 -3.60 2.10 8.72
C HIS A 64 -2.91 2.96 7.68
N CYS A 65 -3.46 3.00 6.47
CA CYS A 65 -2.79 3.63 5.33
C CYS A 65 -3.70 4.60 4.60
N THR A 66 -3.11 5.58 3.94
CA THR A 66 -3.79 6.47 2.99
C THR A 66 -3.25 6.21 1.59
N VAL A 67 -4.13 6.05 0.61
CA VAL A 67 -3.74 5.94 -0.80
C VAL A 67 -3.18 7.28 -1.26
N THR A 68 -1.90 7.32 -1.62
CA THR A 68 -1.22 8.56 -2.04
C THR A 68 -1.14 8.70 -3.55
N ARG A 69 -1.07 7.59 -4.30
CA ARG A 69 -0.97 7.62 -5.76
C ARG A 69 -1.70 6.45 -6.41
N LYS A 70 -2.17 6.69 -7.63
CA LYS A 70 -2.65 5.67 -8.57
C LYS A 70 -1.84 5.78 -9.86
N LEU A 71 -1.05 4.76 -10.16
CA LEU A 71 -0.23 4.67 -11.37
C LEU A 71 -1.15 4.08 -12.46
N SER A 72 -1.47 4.93 -13.43
CA SER A 72 -2.47 4.70 -14.48
C SER A 72 -1.92 3.98 -15.69
#